data_AF-A0A0P1MXJ3-F1
#
_entry.id   AF-A0A0P1MXJ3-F1
#
_cell.length_a   1.000
_cell.length_b   1.000
_cell.length_c   1.000
_cell.angle_alpha   90.00
_cell.angle_beta   90.00
_cell.angle_gamma   90.00
#
_symmetry.space_group_name_H-M   'P 1'
#
loop_
_entity.id
_entity.type
_entity.pdbx_description
1 polymer ?
#
loop_
_entity_poly.entity_id
_entity_poly.type
_entity_poly.pdbx_seq_one_letter_code
_entity_poly.pdbx_strand_id
1 'polypeptide(L)'
;MVRDFTYIRIWHIYITEFILIILLVKVLISLIRNKLLYRFNSQITVALIFLLGYQTWGVLRLIYDLLFFRPSVTSENDILSVLRNFSLVYYSILIYLSAYLFYDEIEKKVEWVFKTILFFSLLRNIVVLFLYLMGLENYIPEDGGIIGGPPSLISVFSSIISIYFWFKYKSFSYFILSGLSIFFVILSGHRSAMLSLVVSLFIFFFINKKFSVLRVGLTLLISLLFVFSVVYFSPLLYLSLERIYTNFISFYYYRTTDPNAHWRYLYWSNTIKAITENPIGLGFAYSLTNLAPWEVWYENPRELIYRSSLRLDPHNSYIAILARTGVLGFTFFLIFLLTSFAIILKNLKIIKNKNYLLVALFSNFVAVFVFAFFNVTLEGPYHGVFFWIWLGISLILSQKIKN
;
A
#
# COMPACT_ATOMS: atom_id res chain seq x y z
N MET A 1 -8.74 12.92 -18.79
CA MET A 1 -8.79 11.75 -19.71
C MET A 1 -8.09 10.53 -19.07
N VAL A 2 -8.30 10.29 -17.77
CA VAL A 2 -7.45 9.40 -16.97
C VAL A 2 -8.35 8.48 -16.14
N ARG A 3 -8.06 7.17 -16.20
CA ARG A 3 -8.67 6.01 -15.52
C ARG A 3 -9.53 5.04 -16.34
N ASP A 4 -9.77 5.24 -17.64
CA ASP A 4 -10.57 4.27 -18.44
C ASP A 4 -9.97 2.84 -18.46
N PHE A 5 -8.65 2.67 -18.32
CA PHE A 5 -8.01 1.34 -18.31
C PHE A 5 -8.27 0.48 -17.08
N THR A 6 -8.73 1.05 -15.95
CA THR A 6 -9.12 0.25 -14.78
C THR A 6 -10.52 -0.33 -14.90
N TYR A 7 -11.31 0.22 -15.83
CA TYR A 7 -12.68 -0.20 -16.08
C TYR A 7 -12.68 -1.09 -17.32
N ILE A 8 -13.05 -2.35 -17.16
CA ILE A 8 -13.75 -2.97 -18.27
C ILE A 8 -15.06 -2.19 -18.33
N ARG A 9 -15.31 -1.42 -19.39
CA ARG A 9 -16.54 -0.61 -19.58
C ARG A 9 -17.83 -1.45 -19.68
N ILE A 10 -17.78 -2.69 -19.22
CA ILE A 10 -18.95 -3.49 -18.92
C ILE A 10 -19.32 -3.13 -17.47
N TRP A 11 -20.19 -2.11 -17.33
CA TRP A 11 -20.98 -1.89 -16.11
C TRP A 11 -20.23 -1.34 -14.88
N HIS A 12 -19.18 -0.54 -15.06
CA HIS A 12 -18.44 0.16 -13.98
C HIS A 12 -17.78 -0.73 -12.92
N ILE A 13 -17.63 -2.04 -13.16
CA ILE A 13 -16.96 -2.97 -12.24
C ILE A 13 -15.46 -2.96 -12.53
N TYR A 14 -14.60 -2.78 -11.51
CA TYR A 14 -13.16 -2.96 -11.76
C TYR A 14 -12.80 -4.44 -11.88
N ILE A 15 -11.73 -4.70 -12.65
CA ILE A 15 -11.19 -6.04 -12.88
C ILE A 15 -10.93 -6.77 -11.56
N THR A 16 -10.50 -6.04 -10.53
CA THR A 16 -10.25 -6.57 -9.19
C THR A 16 -11.49 -7.14 -8.51
N GLU A 17 -12.62 -6.46 -8.59
CA GLU A 17 -13.90 -6.90 -8.03
C GLU A 17 -14.41 -8.12 -8.77
N PHE A 18 -14.28 -8.14 -10.10
CA PHE A 18 -14.63 -9.31 -10.90
C PHE A 18 -13.81 -10.54 -10.51
N ILE A 19 -12.48 -10.38 -10.40
CA ILE A 19 -11.58 -11.46 -9.92
C ILE A 19 -11.96 -11.88 -8.51
N LEU A 20 -12.24 -10.93 -7.62
CA LEU A 20 -12.63 -11.21 -6.24
C LEU A 20 -13.91 -12.05 -6.17
N ILE A 21 -14.93 -11.71 -6.97
CA ILE A 21 -16.18 -12.47 -7.06
C ILE A 21 -15.91 -13.90 -7.52
N ILE A 22 -15.12 -14.09 -8.58
CA ILE A 22 -14.75 -15.43 -9.07
C ILE A 22 -14.06 -16.25 -7.98
N LEU A 23 -13.12 -15.64 -7.25
CA LEU A 23 -12.40 -16.30 -6.17
C LEU A 23 -13.33 -16.68 -5.00
N LEU A 24 -14.25 -15.79 -4.62
CA LEU A 24 -15.24 -16.05 -3.57
C LEU A 24 -16.18 -17.20 -3.97
N VAL A 25 -16.67 -17.21 -5.20
CA VAL A 25 -17.51 -18.32 -5.72
C VAL A 25 -16.75 -19.64 -5.69
N LYS A 26 -15.47 -19.64 -6.11
CA LYS A 26 -14.63 -20.84 -6.05
C LYS A 26 -14.44 -21.35 -4.62
N VAL A 27 -14.20 -20.45 -3.66
CA VAL A 27 -14.11 -20.81 -2.23
C VAL A 27 -15.42 -21.40 -1.73
N LEU A 28 -16.55 -20.78 -2.05
CA LEU A 28 -17.87 -21.24 -1.64
C LEU A 28 -18.16 -22.66 -2.17
N ILE A 29 -17.91 -22.92 -3.46
CA ILE A 29 -18.06 -24.25 -4.07
C ILE A 29 -17.16 -25.27 -3.35
N SER A 30 -15.94 -24.88 -2.97
CA SER A 30 -15.01 -25.77 -2.27
C SER A 30 -15.44 -26.06 -0.82
N LEU A 31 -16.06 -25.09 -0.14
CA LEU A 31 -16.65 -25.27 1.19
C LEU A 31 -17.85 -26.23 1.15
N ILE A 32 -18.76 -26.05 0.19
CA ILE A 32 -19.93 -26.93 -0.01
C ILE A 32 -19.51 -28.38 -0.24
N ARG A 33 -18.37 -28.60 -0.92
CA ARG A 33 -17.83 -29.94 -1.19
C ARG A 33 -17.09 -30.55 0.02
N ASN A 34 -17.15 -29.95 1.21
CA ASN A 34 -16.42 -30.35 2.42
C ASN A 34 -14.90 -30.53 2.21
N LYS A 35 -14.33 -29.89 1.19
CA LYS A 35 -12.89 -29.98 0.90
C LYS A 35 -12.05 -29.01 1.74
N LEU A 36 -12.68 -28.21 2.60
CA LEU A 36 -12.06 -27.12 3.34
C LEU A 36 -12.43 -27.17 4.81
N LEU A 37 -11.59 -27.82 5.59
CA LEU A 37 -11.50 -27.59 7.03
C LEU A 37 -10.08 -27.13 7.33
N TYR A 38 -9.77 -25.89 6.96
CA TYR A 38 -8.49 -25.33 7.38
C TYR A 38 -8.56 -24.99 8.87
N ARG A 39 -7.69 -25.60 9.66
CA ARG A 39 -7.56 -25.33 11.09
C ARG A 39 -6.47 -24.29 11.29
N PHE A 40 -6.88 -23.05 11.55
CA PHE A 40 -6.00 -22.03 12.10
C PHE A 40 -5.60 -22.43 13.53
N ASN A 41 -4.36 -22.11 13.92
CA ASN A 41 -3.97 -22.25 15.32
C ASN A 41 -4.74 -21.23 16.19
N SER A 42 -4.81 -21.48 17.50
CA SER A 42 -5.57 -20.63 18.42
C SER A 42 -5.18 -19.14 18.35
N GLN A 43 -3.89 -18.84 18.13
CA GLN A 43 -3.41 -17.46 18.05
C GLN A 43 -3.94 -16.73 16.80
N ILE A 44 -3.89 -17.39 15.63
CA ILE A 44 -4.41 -16.81 14.39
C ILE A 44 -5.94 -16.72 14.45
N THR A 45 -6.61 -17.70 15.05
CA THR A 45 -8.07 -17.63 15.27
C THR A 45 -8.45 -16.36 16.05
N VAL A 46 -7.69 -15.99 17.09
CA VAL A 46 -7.93 -14.75 17.84
C VAL A 46 -7.79 -13.51 16.94
N ALA A 47 -6.74 -13.43 16.12
CA ALA A 47 -6.60 -12.33 15.16
C ALA A 47 -7.80 -12.27 14.19
N LEU A 48 -8.21 -13.41 13.65
CA LEU A 48 -9.33 -13.50 12.71
C LEU A 48 -10.69 -13.15 13.33
N ILE A 49 -10.87 -13.29 14.66
CA ILE A 49 -12.07 -12.82 15.36
C ILE A 49 -12.13 -11.28 15.31
N PHE A 50 -11.01 -10.59 15.56
CA PHE A 50 -10.97 -9.12 15.45
C PHE A 50 -11.15 -8.64 14.00
N LEU A 51 -10.62 -9.38 13.02
CA LEU A 51 -10.87 -9.12 11.61
C LEU A 51 -12.37 -9.25 11.27
N LEU A 52 -13.01 -10.30 11.77
CA LEU A 52 -14.45 -10.50 11.60
C LEU A 52 -15.24 -9.38 12.27
N GLY A 53 -14.86 -8.94 13.47
CA GLY A 53 -15.46 -7.78 14.14
C GLY A 53 -15.37 -6.50 13.29
N TYR A 54 -14.20 -6.23 12.70
CA TYR A 54 -14.00 -5.11 11.77
C TYR A 54 -14.93 -5.21 10.54
N GLN A 55 -15.02 -6.39 9.94
CA GLN A 55 -15.87 -6.65 8.78
C GLN A 55 -17.35 -6.50 9.10
N THR A 56 -17.81 -7.13 10.17
CA THR A 56 -19.21 -7.06 10.61
C THR A 56 -19.61 -5.61 10.91
N TRP A 57 -18.79 -4.87 11.65
CA TRP A 57 -19.06 -3.47 11.93
C TRP A 57 -19.09 -2.62 10.64
N GLY A 58 -18.12 -2.83 9.75
CA GLY A 58 -18.10 -2.14 8.45
C GLY A 58 -19.32 -2.43 7.60
N VAL A 59 -19.80 -3.68 7.55
CA VAL A 59 -21.02 -4.07 6.83
C VAL A 59 -22.26 -3.42 7.46
N LEU A 60 -22.39 -3.45 8.79
CA LEU A 60 -23.49 -2.79 9.49
C LEU A 60 -23.50 -1.28 9.20
N ARG A 61 -22.33 -0.65 9.20
CA ARG A 61 -22.20 0.77 8.86
C ARG A 61 -22.56 1.06 7.41
N LEU A 62 -22.15 0.20 6.47
CA LEU A 62 -22.54 0.31 5.07
C LEU A 62 -24.07 0.19 4.91
N ILE A 63 -24.69 -0.79 5.56
CA ILE A 63 -26.15 -0.98 5.50
C ILE A 63 -26.87 0.27 6.03
N TYR A 64 -26.42 0.81 7.17
CA TYR A 64 -26.94 2.06 7.71
C TYR A 64 -26.83 3.20 6.69
N ASP A 65 -25.64 3.39 6.12
CA ASP A 65 -25.40 4.45 5.15
C ASP A 65 -26.23 4.30 3.88
N LEU A 66 -26.50 3.07 3.41
CA LEU A 66 -27.34 2.80 2.24
C LEU A 66 -28.83 3.02 2.53
N LEU A 67 -29.32 2.62 3.72
CA LEU A 67 -30.72 2.78 4.11
C LEU A 67 -31.09 4.24 4.35
N PHE A 68 -30.18 5.02 4.92
CA PHE A 68 -30.38 6.43 5.22
C PHE A 68 -29.69 7.36 4.21
N PHE A 69 -29.24 6.82 3.08
CA PHE A 69 -28.57 7.58 2.03
C PHE A 69 -29.51 8.66 1.49
N ARG A 70 -29.14 9.93 1.67
CA ARG A 70 -29.76 11.07 1.00
C ARG A 70 -28.68 11.85 0.28
N PRO A 71 -28.67 11.86 -1.07
CA PRO A 71 -27.79 12.72 -1.84
C PRO A 71 -27.89 14.16 -1.31
N SER A 72 -26.77 14.70 -0.90
CA SER A 72 -26.63 16.03 -0.30
C SER A 72 -25.26 16.58 -0.68
N VAL A 73 -25.05 17.88 -0.51
CA VAL A 73 -23.74 18.50 -0.67
C VAL A 73 -22.67 17.80 0.19
N THR A 74 -23.09 17.21 1.32
CA THR A 74 -22.22 16.49 2.26
C THR A 74 -21.99 15.01 1.93
N SER A 75 -22.82 14.40 1.09
CA SER A 75 -22.75 12.98 0.77
C SER A 75 -22.10 12.74 -0.58
N GLU A 76 -21.65 11.51 -0.80
CA GLU A 76 -21.28 11.03 -2.12
C GLU A 76 -22.44 11.17 -3.11
N ASN A 77 -22.11 11.34 -4.39
CA ASN A 77 -23.09 11.61 -5.45
C ASN A 77 -23.82 10.34 -5.94
N ASP A 78 -23.26 9.15 -5.68
CA ASP A 78 -23.81 7.87 -6.16
C ASP A 78 -23.48 6.69 -5.23
N ILE A 79 -24.20 5.58 -5.40
CA ILE A 79 -24.00 4.35 -4.61
C ILE A 79 -22.62 3.71 -4.91
N LEU A 80 -22.14 3.81 -6.15
CA LEU A 80 -20.85 3.25 -6.55
C LEU A 80 -19.70 3.87 -5.74
N SER A 81 -19.81 5.15 -5.42
CA SER A 81 -18.91 5.90 -4.58
C SER A 81 -18.91 5.42 -3.14
N VAL A 82 -20.08 5.10 -2.59
CA VAL A 82 -20.22 4.51 -1.26
C VAL A 82 -19.56 3.12 -1.23
N LEU A 83 -19.83 2.28 -2.23
CA LEU A 83 -19.22 0.96 -2.36
C LEU A 83 -17.70 1.02 -2.55
N ARG A 84 -17.21 2.01 -3.31
CA ARG A 84 -15.78 2.26 -3.45
C ARG A 84 -15.13 2.62 -2.11
N ASN A 85 -15.78 3.46 -1.29
CA ASN A 85 -15.28 3.79 0.04
C ASN A 85 -15.29 2.57 0.98
N PHE A 86 -16.22 1.64 0.77
CA PHE A 86 -16.30 0.38 1.52
C PHE A 86 -15.15 -0.60 1.20
N SER A 87 -14.33 -0.33 0.18
CA SER A 87 -13.12 -1.12 -0.17
C SER A 87 -12.14 -1.28 0.97
N LEU A 88 -12.05 -0.26 1.84
CA LEU A 88 -11.28 -0.28 3.08
C LEU A 88 -11.64 -1.48 3.98
N VAL A 89 -12.90 -1.93 3.91
CA VAL A 89 -13.41 -3.07 4.67
C VAL A 89 -13.40 -4.33 3.81
N TYR A 90 -14.03 -4.33 2.63
CA TYR A 90 -14.25 -5.60 1.91
C TYR A 90 -12.97 -6.21 1.35
N TYR A 91 -11.93 -5.44 1.06
CA TYR A 91 -10.64 -6.05 0.68
C TYR A 91 -9.99 -6.85 1.81
N SER A 92 -10.40 -6.66 3.06
CA SER A 92 -9.91 -7.48 4.17
C SER A 92 -10.28 -8.97 4.05
N ILE A 93 -11.27 -9.30 3.23
CA ILE A 93 -11.62 -10.70 2.89
C ILE A 93 -10.46 -11.42 2.18
N LEU A 94 -9.54 -10.66 1.56
CA LEU A 94 -8.35 -11.20 0.90
C LEU A 94 -7.42 -11.94 1.87
N ILE A 95 -7.52 -11.71 3.19
CA ILE A 95 -6.78 -12.52 4.18
C ILE A 95 -7.27 -13.97 4.14
N TYR A 96 -8.59 -14.19 4.14
CA TYR A 96 -9.17 -15.54 4.06
C TYR A 96 -8.90 -16.17 2.69
N LEU A 97 -8.99 -15.39 1.61
CA LEU A 97 -8.66 -15.87 0.27
C LEU A 97 -7.18 -16.23 0.14
N SER A 98 -6.29 -15.46 0.78
CA SER A 98 -4.87 -15.80 0.83
C SER A 98 -4.65 -17.12 1.57
N ALA A 99 -5.38 -17.35 2.66
CA ALA A 99 -5.38 -18.64 3.37
C ALA A 99 -5.79 -19.76 2.44
N TYR A 100 -6.91 -19.63 1.74
CA TYR A 100 -7.35 -20.64 0.80
C TYR A 100 -6.36 -20.89 -0.35
N LEU A 101 -5.91 -19.83 -1.03
CA LEU A 101 -5.15 -19.94 -2.27
C LEU A 101 -3.71 -20.38 -2.05
N PHE A 102 -3.08 -19.90 -0.98
CA PHE A 102 -1.66 -20.12 -0.71
C PHE A 102 -1.40 -21.21 0.32
N TYR A 103 -2.42 -21.83 0.92
CA TYR A 103 -2.18 -22.84 1.94
C TYR A 103 -1.26 -23.96 1.42
N ASP A 104 -1.65 -24.62 0.33
CA ASP A 104 -0.82 -25.67 -0.28
C ASP A 104 0.27 -25.05 -1.16
N GLU A 105 1.48 -25.60 -1.09
CA GLU A 105 2.65 -25.11 -1.85
C GLU A 105 2.94 -23.61 -1.67
N ILE A 106 2.72 -23.08 -0.45
CA ILE A 106 2.85 -21.65 -0.14
C ILE A 106 4.13 -21.02 -0.71
N GLU A 107 5.28 -21.66 -0.52
CA GLU A 107 6.56 -21.11 -0.96
C GLU A 107 6.62 -20.96 -2.48
N LYS A 108 6.22 -22.00 -3.22
CA LYS A 108 6.24 -22.01 -4.69
C LYS A 108 5.25 -21.00 -5.27
N LYS A 109 4.04 -20.92 -4.71
CA LYS A 109 3.02 -19.96 -5.17
C LYS A 109 3.43 -18.51 -4.90
N VAL A 110 3.96 -18.22 -3.71
CA VAL A 110 4.46 -16.88 -3.39
C VAL A 110 5.62 -16.50 -4.30
N GLU A 111 6.54 -17.43 -4.58
CA GLU A 111 7.65 -17.17 -5.49
C GLU A 111 7.20 -16.89 -6.91
N TRP A 112 6.14 -17.55 -7.37
CA TRP A 112 5.54 -17.25 -8.65
C TRP A 112 4.98 -15.83 -8.68
N VAL A 113 4.21 -15.42 -7.65
CA VAL A 113 3.73 -14.03 -7.52
C VAL A 113 4.88 -13.04 -7.50
N PHE A 114 5.94 -13.32 -6.74
CA PHE A 114 7.14 -12.49 -6.66
C PHE A 114 7.82 -12.32 -8.02
N LYS A 115 8.00 -13.40 -8.78
CA LYS A 115 8.56 -13.35 -10.14
C LYS A 115 7.66 -12.53 -11.08
N THR A 116 6.35 -12.67 -10.98
CA THR A 116 5.38 -11.88 -11.74
C THR A 116 5.51 -10.39 -11.43
N ILE A 117 5.62 -10.00 -10.15
CA ILE A 117 5.84 -8.61 -9.75
C ILE A 117 7.16 -8.08 -10.31
N LEU A 118 8.26 -8.84 -10.20
CA LEU A 118 9.54 -8.44 -10.77
C LEU A 118 9.48 -8.25 -12.28
N PHE A 119 8.83 -9.17 -13.00
CA PHE A 119 8.67 -9.09 -14.45
C PHE A 119 7.91 -7.83 -14.87
N PHE A 120 6.74 -7.58 -14.30
CA PHE A 120 5.96 -6.38 -14.64
C PHE A 120 6.63 -5.09 -14.19
N SER A 121 7.34 -5.11 -13.06
CA SER A 121 8.13 -3.96 -12.61
C SER A 121 9.28 -3.65 -13.56
N LEU A 122 9.96 -4.67 -14.09
CA LEU A 122 11.01 -4.50 -15.10
C LEU A 122 10.44 -3.99 -16.42
N LEU A 123 9.35 -4.59 -16.91
CA LEU A 123 8.68 -4.15 -18.14
C LEU A 123 8.27 -2.69 -18.04
N ARG A 124 7.64 -2.29 -16.93
CA ARG A 124 7.31 -0.89 -16.67
C ARG A 124 8.54 0.01 -16.69
N ASN A 125 9.63 -0.39 -16.04
CA ASN A 125 10.86 0.41 -16.02
C ASN A 125 11.43 0.64 -17.42
N ILE A 126 11.39 -0.39 -18.27
CA ILE A 126 11.79 -0.28 -19.68
C ILE A 126 10.89 0.71 -20.41
N VAL A 127 9.56 0.62 -20.23
CA VAL A 127 8.61 1.55 -20.86
C VAL A 127 8.84 2.98 -20.39
N VAL A 128 9.02 3.22 -19.10
CA VAL A 128 9.29 4.56 -18.55
C VAL A 128 10.59 5.13 -19.13
N LEU A 129 11.66 4.33 -19.16
CA LEU A 129 12.93 4.76 -19.74
C LEU A 129 12.79 5.03 -21.24
N PHE A 130 12.06 4.20 -21.97
CA PHE A 130 11.81 4.38 -23.40
C PHE A 130 11.03 5.67 -23.69
N LEU A 131 9.90 5.90 -23.01
CA LEU A 131 9.11 7.12 -23.16
C LEU A 131 9.95 8.36 -22.88
N TYR A 132 10.78 8.28 -21.84
CA TYR A 132 11.70 9.35 -21.49
C TYR A 132 12.76 9.62 -22.58
N LEU A 133 13.42 8.57 -23.08
CA LEU A 133 14.41 8.70 -24.16
C LEU A 133 13.81 9.25 -25.45
N MET A 134 12.50 9.10 -25.65
CA MET A 134 11.76 9.63 -26.79
C MET A 134 11.25 11.07 -26.59
N GLY A 135 11.54 11.71 -25.46
CA GLY A 135 11.00 13.05 -25.16
C GLY A 135 9.48 13.05 -24.93
N LEU A 136 8.93 11.89 -24.55
CA LEU A 136 7.50 11.67 -24.31
C LEU A 136 7.18 11.70 -22.80
N GLU A 137 7.95 12.47 -22.02
CA GLU A 137 7.75 12.58 -20.57
C GLU A 137 6.36 13.11 -20.19
N ASN A 138 5.69 13.88 -21.06
CA ASN A 138 4.33 14.37 -20.81
C ASN A 138 3.28 13.24 -20.73
N TYR A 139 3.61 12.03 -21.22
CA TYR A 139 2.76 10.84 -21.06
C TYR A 139 2.98 10.12 -19.73
N ILE A 140 3.95 10.57 -18.93
CA ILE A 140 4.19 10.10 -17.58
C ILE A 140 3.30 10.94 -16.65
N PRO A 141 2.38 10.33 -15.89
CA PRO A 141 1.44 11.07 -15.06
C PRO A 141 2.16 11.99 -14.05
N GLU A 142 1.82 13.28 -14.13
CA GLU A 142 2.36 14.39 -13.33
C GLU A 142 1.95 14.31 -11.84
N ASP A 143 2.49 13.35 -11.07
CA ASP A 143 2.43 13.37 -9.60
C ASP A 143 3.79 13.72 -8.97
N GLY A 144 4.63 14.42 -9.74
CA GLY A 144 5.84 15.06 -9.23
C GLY A 144 7.14 14.25 -9.28
N GLY A 145 7.22 13.31 -10.21
CA GLY A 145 8.47 12.67 -10.64
C GLY A 145 8.27 11.96 -11.98
N ILE A 146 9.34 11.36 -12.50
CA ILE A 146 9.30 10.50 -13.71
C ILE A 146 8.41 9.24 -13.45
N ILE A 147 7.96 9.03 -12.22
CA ILE A 147 7.09 7.94 -11.81
C ILE A 147 6.12 8.47 -10.74
N GLY A 148 4.82 8.26 -10.91
CA GLY A 148 3.83 8.59 -9.90
C GLY A 148 3.95 7.78 -8.60
N GLY A 149 3.09 8.09 -7.62
CA GLY A 149 3.03 7.36 -6.34
C GLY A 149 2.84 5.84 -6.50
N PRO A 150 1.87 5.34 -7.28
CA PRO A 150 1.60 3.90 -7.36
C PRO A 150 2.77 3.04 -7.85
N PRO A 151 3.43 3.37 -8.98
CA PRO A 151 4.54 2.55 -9.42
C PRO A 151 5.77 2.68 -8.51
N SER A 152 5.94 3.76 -7.76
CA SER A 152 7.03 3.87 -6.78
C SER A 152 6.92 2.79 -5.68
N LEU A 153 5.72 2.49 -5.18
CA LEU A 153 5.51 1.43 -4.20
C LEU A 153 5.79 0.03 -4.79
N ILE A 154 5.41 -0.21 -6.05
CA ILE A 154 5.78 -1.46 -6.74
C ILE A 154 7.30 -1.59 -6.87
N SER A 155 8.03 -0.50 -7.10
CA SER A 155 9.50 -0.53 -7.09
C SER A 155 10.06 -0.88 -5.71
N VAL A 156 9.43 -0.39 -4.62
CA VAL A 156 9.78 -0.83 -3.27
C VAL A 156 9.59 -2.33 -3.13
N PHE A 157 8.46 -2.88 -3.58
CA PHE A 157 8.24 -4.32 -3.51
C PHE A 157 9.29 -5.11 -4.30
N SER A 158 9.54 -4.69 -5.54
CA SER A 158 10.54 -5.29 -6.42
C SER A 158 11.95 -5.27 -5.82
N SER A 159 12.31 -4.23 -5.08
CA SER A 159 13.62 -4.14 -4.41
C SER A 159 13.76 -5.23 -3.33
N ILE A 160 12.74 -5.41 -2.49
CA ILE A 160 12.71 -6.41 -1.41
C ILE A 160 12.66 -7.83 -1.98
N ILE A 161 11.83 -8.05 -3.00
CA ILE A 161 11.69 -9.35 -3.67
C ILE A 161 13.00 -9.73 -4.38
N SER A 162 13.66 -8.77 -5.02
CA SER A 162 14.99 -8.98 -5.63
C SER A 162 16.03 -9.36 -4.57
N ILE A 163 16.03 -8.69 -3.42
CA ILE A 163 16.93 -9.04 -2.29
C ILE A 163 16.65 -10.46 -1.79
N TYR A 164 15.37 -10.84 -1.67
CA TYR A 164 14.99 -12.22 -1.32
C TYR A 164 15.59 -13.25 -2.28
N PHE A 165 15.40 -13.06 -3.59
CA PHE A 165 15.93 -14.00 -4.59
C PHE A 165 17.46 -13.97 -4.70
N TRP A 166 18.08 -12.81 -4.50
CA TRP A 166 19.54 -12.72 -4.37
C TRP A 166 20.03 -13.57 -3.21
N PHE A 167 19.38 -13.51 -2.05
CA PHE A 167 19.79 -14.35 -0.91
C PHE A 167 19.51 -15.83 -1.12
N LYS A 168 18.37 -16.18 -1.73
CA LYS A 168 17.97 -17.56 -2.01
C LYS A 168 18.88 -18.22 -3.05
N TYR A 169 19.11 -17.56 -4.19
CA TYR A 169 19.80 -18.16 -5.34
C TYR A 169 21.25 -17.70 -5.51
N LYS A 170 21.72 -16.71 -4.74
CA LYS A 170 23.06 -16.11 -4.87
C LYS A 170 23.37 -15.56 -6.26
N SER A 171 22.35 -15.23 -7.04
CA SER A 171 22.51 -14.68 -8.39
C SER A 171 22.68 -13.16 -8.36
N PHE A 172 23.76 -12.70 -9.01
CA PHE A 172 24.09 -11.29 -9.14
C PHE A 172 23.05 -10.50 -9.95
N SER A 173 22.31 -11.15 -10.85
CA SER A 173 21.23 -10.49 -11.61
C SER A 173 20.15 -9.93 -10.69
N TYR A 174 19.79 -10.62 -9.61
CA TYR A 174 18.82 -10.10 -8.63
C TYR A 174 19.39 -8.96 -7.79
N PHE A 175 20.70 -8.93 -7.56
CA PHE A 175 21.34 -7.77 -6.93
C PHE A 175 21.20 -6.52 -7.81
N ILE A 176 21.49 -6.65 -9.11
CA ILE A 176 21.29 -5.57 -10.10
C ILE A 176 19.82 -5.13 -10.15
N LEU A 177 18.87 -6.07 -10.22
CA LEU A 177 17.44 -5.76 -10.23
C LEU A 177 16.99 -5.01 -8.97
N SER A 178 17.57 -5.33 -7.81
CA SER A 178 17.30 -4.58 -6.58
C SER A 178 17.81 -3.15 -6.69
N GLY A 179 19.08 -2.96 -7.12
CA GLY A 179 19.67 -1.64 -7.31
C GLY A 179 18.89 -0.77 -8.30
N LEU A 180 18.46 -1.35 -9.44
CA LEU A 180 17.58 -0.68 -10.40
C LEU A 180 16.24 -0.30 -9.78
N SER A 181 15.62 -1.19 -9.00
CA SER A 181 14.34 -0.89 -8.35
C SER A 181 14.46 0.25 -7.33
N ILE A 182 15.54 0.27 -6.54
CA ILE A 182 15.86 1.36 -5.60
C ILE A 182 16.06 2.68 -6.37
N PHE A 183 16.80 2.64 -7.48
CA PHE A 183 17.01 3.81 -8.33
C PHE A 183 15.66 4.39 -8.81
N PHE A 184 14.72 3.56 -9.26
CA PHE A 184 13.38 4.04 -9.65
C PHE A 184 12.54 4.57 -8.47
N VAL A 185 12.72 4.06 -7.24
CA VAL A 185 12.13 4.70 -6.04
C VAL A 185 12.69 6.10 -5.86
N ILE A 186 14.00 6.28 -6.02
CA ILE A 186 14.65 7.59 -5.86
C ILE A 186 14.21 8.56 -6.96
N LEU A 187 14.25 8.12 -8.23
CA LEU A 187 13.80 8.91 -9.38
C LEU A 187 12.34 9.34 -9.31
N SER A 188 11.50 8.61 -8.58
CA SER A 188 10.09 9.00 -8.40
C SER A 188 9.93 10.30 -7.60
N GLY A 189 10.94 10.70 -6.80
CA GLY A 189 10.82 11.85 -5.89
C GLY A 189 9.76 11.67 -4.79
N HIS A 190 9.13 10.50 -4.69
CA HIS A 190 7.99 10.28 -3.83
C HIS A 190 8.43 9.96 -2.38
N ARG A 191 8.37 10.97 -1.50
CA ARG A 191 8.86 10.91 -0.11
C ARG A 191 8.35 9.70 0.65
N SER A 192 7.06 9.38 0.50
CA SER A 192 6.44 8.23 1.19
C SER A 192 7.02 6.89 0.73
N ALA A 193 7.40 6.77 -0.56
CA ALA A 193 7.97 5.53 -1.10
C ALA A 193 9.39 5.32 -0.61
N MET A 194 10.18 6.41 -0.55
CA MET A 194 11.52 6.39 0.03
C MET A 194 11.48 5.98 1.50
N LEU A 195 10.56 6.54 2.29
CA LEU A 195 10.39 6.16 3.70
C LEU A 195 9.98 4.69 3.84
N SER A 196 9.00 4.24 3.05
CA SER A 196 8.58 2.83 2.99
C SER A 196 9.74 1.90 2.64
N LEU A 197 10.60 2.28 1.68
CA LEU A 197 11.80 1.52 1.32
C LEU A 197 12.77 1.42 2.50
N VAL A 198 13.10 2.55 3.15
CA VAL A 198 14.04 2.58 4.27
C VAL A 198 13.55 1.72 5.43
N VAL A 199 12.28 1.88 5.84
CA VAL A 199 11.71 1.11 6.96
C VAL A 199 11.61 -0.37 6.62
N SER A 200 11.19 -0.72 5.40
CA SER A 200 11.07 -2.14 5.00
C SER A 200 12.43 -2.82 4.84
N LEU A 201 13.44 -2.15 4.31
CA LEU A 201 14.82 -2.66 4.28
C LEU A 201 15.37 -2.83 5.70
N PHE A 202 15.14 -1.84 6.57
CA PHE A 202 15.53 -1.94 7.98
C PHE A 202 14.92 -3.19 8.63
N ILE A 203 13.61 -3.42 8.47
CA ILE A 203 12.94 -4.62 8.98
C ILE A 203 13.51 -5.90 8.36
N PHE A 204 13.73 -5.92 7.04
CA PHE A 204 14.27 -7.08 6.33
C PHE A 204 15.63 -7.51 6.90
N PHE A 205 16.53 -6.53 7.11
CA PHE A 205 17.88 -6.81 7.58
C PHE A 205 17.97 -7.00 9.10
N PHE A 206 17.23 -6.22 9.88
CA PHE A 206 17.25 -6.31 11.35
C PHE A 206 16.74 -7.66 11.86
N ILE A 207 15.70 -8.20 11.22
CA ILE A 207 15.14 -9.50 11.58
C ILE A 207 16.11 -10.63 11.20
N ASN A 208 16.92 -10.43 10.17
CA ASN A 208 17.81 -11.44 9.64
C ASN A 208 19.23 -11.29 10.21
N LYS A 209 19.41 -11.81 11.43
CA LYS A 209 20.67 -11.75 12.23
C LYS A 209 21.92 -12.26 11.51
N LYS A 210 21.77 -12.98 10.39
CA LYS A 210 22.89 -13.46 9.57
C LYS A 210 23.60 -12.33 8.81
N PHE A 211 23.01 -11.15 8.76
CA PHE A 211 23.61 -9.99 8.11
C PHE A 211 24.31 -9.14 9.15
N SER A 212 25.63 -8.99 9.02
CA SER A 212 26.31 -7.92 9.70
C SER A 212 25.76 -6.60 9.17
N VAL A 213 25.54 -5.64 10.07
CA VAL A 213 25.17 -4.24 9.75
C VAL A 213 26.06 -3.69 8.63
N LEU A 214 27.31 -4.14 8.55
CA LEU A 214 28.26 -3.86 7.48
C LEU A 214 27.75 -4.24 6.08
N ARG A 215 27.17 -5.42 5.87
CA ARG A 215 26.67 -5.87 4.55
C ARG A 215 25.44 -5.07 4.09
N VAL A 216 24.62 -4.65 5.05
CA VAL A 216 23.47 -3.78 4.83
C VAL A 216 23.95 -2.39 4.42
N GLY A 217 24.87 -1.84 5.21
CA GLY A 217 25.53 -0.57 4.92
C GLY A 217 26.21 -0.58 3.56
N LEU A 218 26.92 -1.65 3.21
CA LEU A 218 27.53 -1.83 1.88
C LEU A 218 26.49 -1.91 0.75
N THR A 219 25.38 -2.64 0.93
CA THR A 219 24.35 -2.73 -0.12
C THR A 219 23.68 -1.37 -0.36
N LEU A 220 23.35 -0.66 0.73
CA LEU A 220 22.81 0.70 0.67
C LEU A 220 23.83 1.67 0.08
N LEU A 221 25.09 1.60 0.52
CA LEU A 221 26.17 2.45 0.04
C LEU A 221 26.45 2.21 -1.44
N ILE A 222 26.54 0.96 -1.90
CA ILE A 222 26.76 0.64 -3.32
C ILE A 222 25.55 1.09 -4.15
N SER A 223 24.33 0.91 -3.64
CA SER A 223 23.13 1.41 -4.32
C SER A 223 23.15 2.95 -4.40
N LEU A 224 23.53 3.62 -3.33
CA LEU A 224 23.68 5.08 -3.27
C LEU A 224 24.80 5.58 -4.17
N LEU A 225 25.94 4.89 -4.24
CA LEU A 225 27.08 5.22 -5.11
C LEU A 225 26.77 4.97 -6.57
N PHE A 226 26.05 3.90 -6.90
CA PHE A 226 25.57 3.64 -8.26
C PHE A 226 24.58 4.73 -8.68
N VAL A 227 23.61 5.05 -7.83
CA VAL A 227 22.71 6.19 -8.02
C VAL A 227 23.53 7.47 -8.21
N PHE A 228 24.48 7.76 -7.33
CA PHE A 228 25.34 8.94 -7.41
C PHE A 228 26.16 8.99 -8.71
N SER A 229 26.66 7.86 -9.21
CA SER A 229 27.41 7.79 -10.47
C SER A 229 26.49 8.06 -11.67
N VAL A 230 25.31 7.46 -11.72
CA VAL A 230 24.32 7.72 -12.77
C VAL A 230 23.81 9.18 -12.68
N VAL A 231 23.76 9.73 -11.47
CA VAL A 231 23.39 11.12 -11.17
C VAL A 231 24.44 12.13 -11.63
N TYR A 232 25.71 11.88 -11.34
CA TYR A 232 26.81 12.81 -11.64
C TYR A 232 26.99 13.04 -13.14
N PHE A 233 26.61 12.08 -13.98
CA PHE A 233 26.77 12.16 -15.43
C PHE A 233 25.50 12.59 -16.19
N SER A 234 24.38 12.94 -15.52
CA SER A 234 23.12 13.29 -16.19
C SER A 234 22.70 14.76 -15.97
N PRO A 235 22.66 15.61 -17.03
CA PRO A 235 22.18 16.99 -16.96
C PRO A 235 20.73 17.14 -16.45
N LEU A 236 19.90 16.13 -16.70
CA LEU A 236 18.49 16.07 -16.30
C LEU A 236 18.30 15.94 -14.78
N LEU A 237 19.36 15.63 -14.05
CA LEU A 237 19.31 15.47 -12.60
C LEU A 237 19.60 16.74 -11.83
N TYR A 238 20.08 17.84 -12.44
CA TYR A 238 20.11 19.13 -11.75
C TYR A 238 18.70 19.54 -11.28
N LEU A 239 17.71 19.42 -12.18
CA LEU A 239 16.30 19.68 -11.87
C LEU A 239 15.73 18.71 -10.83
N SER A 240 16.16 17.45 -10.87
CA SER A 240 15.72 16.43 -9.89
C SER A 240 16.39 16.62 -8.52
N LEU A 241 17.66 17.02 -8.47
CA LEU A 241 18.40 17.35 -7.25
C LEU A 241 17.87 18.63 -6.62
N GLU A 242 17.57 19.65 -7.42
CA GLU A 242 16.89 20.87 -6.95
C GLU A 242 15.52 20.51 -6.35
N ARG A 243 14.77 19.61 -7.00
CA ARG A 243 13.51 19.09 -6.45
C ARG A 243 13.69 18.28 -5.17
N ILE A 244 14.72 17.43 -5.07
CA ILE A 244 15.04 16.67 -3.86
C ILE A 244 15.48 17.62 -2.74
N TYR A 245 16.30 18.62 -3.05
CA TYR A 245 16.80 19.63 -2.13
C TYR A 245 15.67 20.50 -1.60
N THR A 246 14.80 21.02 -2.47
CA THR A 246 13.59 21.76 -2.08
C THR A 246 12.66 20.88 -1.25
N ASN A 247 12.46 19.61 -1.63
CA ASN A 247 11.70 18.64 -0.82
C ASN A 247 12.31 18.39 0.56
N PHE A 248 13.64 18.43 0.69
CA PHE A 248 14.35 18.24 1.95
C PHE A 248 14.29 19.49 2.83
N ILE A 249 14.47 20.68 2.24
CA ILE A 249 14.31 21.96 2.94
C ILE A 249 12.87 22.17 3.40
N SER A 250 11.89 21.76 2.59
CA SER A 250 10.48 21.89 2.96
C SER A 250 10.10 21.00 4.16
N PHE A 251 10.87 19.95 4.43
CA PHE A 251 10.75 19.17 5.66
C PHE A 251 11.16 19.98 6.91
N TYR A 252 12.15 20.87 6.77
CA TYR A 252 12.65 21.72 7.86
C TYR A 252 11.80 22.98 8.07
N TYR A 253 11.33 23.62 6.99
CA TYR A 253 10.49 24.83 7.05
C TYR A 253 8.99 24.50 6.90
N TYR A 254 8.46 23.78 7.88
CA TYR A 254 7.17 23.06 7.80
C TYR A 254 5.91 23.93 7.62
N ARG A 255 5.93 25.22 7.95
CA ARG A 255 4.70 26.04 8.08
C ARG A 255 4.45 27.05 6.97
N THR A 256 5.44 27.38 6.14
CA THR A 256 5.31 28.46 5.13
C THR A 256 5.75 28.06 3.72
N THR A 257 6.47 26.95 3.52
CA THR A 257 7.06 26.61 2.21
C THR A 257 6.45 25.41 1.50
N ASP A 258 5.64 24.57 2.15
CA ASP A 258 5.05 23.36 1.55
C ASP A 258 3.52 23.32 1.71
N PRO A 259 2.76 23.87 0.74
CA PRO A 259 1.29 23.86 0.76
C PRO A 259 0.70 22.46 0.89
N ASN A 260 1.35 21.42 0.35
CA ASN A 260 0.85 20.05 0.44
C ASN A 260 0.94 19.50 1.87
N ALA A 261 2.05 19.72 2.56
CA ALA A 261 2.22 19.29 3.94
C ALA A 261 1.23 20.01 4.87
N HIS A 262 1.07 21.33 4.68
CA HIS A 262 0.12 22.13 5.44
C HIS A 262 -1.33 21.70 5.21
N TRP A 263 -1.73 21.49 3.94
CA TRP A 263 -3.04 20.98 3.58
C TRP A 263 -3.34 19.63 4.23
N ARG A 264 -2.38 18.69 4.23
CA ARG A 264 -2.54 17.38 4.90
C ARG A 264 -2.73 17.53 6.40
N TYR A 265 -1.91 18.34 7.07
CA TYR A 265 -2.03 18.57 8.51
C TYR A 265 -3.42 19.10 8.90
N LEU A 266 -3.88 20.16 8.21
CA LEU A 266 -5.20 20.75 8.44
C LEU A 266 -6.32 19.76 8.11
N TYR A 267 -6.23 19.02 7.01
CA TYR A 267 -7.23 18.02 6.63
C TYR A 267 -7.31 16.88 7.67
N TRP A 268 -6.17 16.40 8.17
CA TRP A 268 -6.13 15.42 9.26
C TRP A 268 -6.78 15.97 10.52
N SER A 269 -6.45 17.20 10.90
CA SER A 269 -7.03 17.87 12.07
C SER A 269 -8.56 18.00 11.94
N ASN A 270 -9.05 18.48 10.80
CA ASN A 270 -10.48 18.61 10.51
C ASN A 270 -11.19 17.24 10.56
N THR A 271 -10.55 16.21 10.00
CA THR A 271 -11.11 14.84 10.00
C THR A 271 -11.19 14.28 11.42
N ILE A 272 -10.13 14.44 12.22
CA ILE A 272 -10.13 13.99 13.63
C ILE A 272 -11.17 14.76 14.44
N LYS A 273 -11.30 16.08 14.25
CA LYS A 273 -12.35 16.87 14.89
C LYS A 273 -13.75 16.34 14.54
N ALA A 274 -14.03 16.09 13.26
CA ALA A 274 -15.30 15.53 12.83
C ALA A 274 -15.59 14.14 13.45
N ILE A 275 -14.55 13.32 13.66
CA ILE A 275 -14.67 12.03 14.38
C ILE A 275 -14.97 12.24 15.86
N THR A 276 -14.37 13.24 16.52
CA THR A 276 -14.68 13.51 17.94
C THR A 276 -16.14 13.92 18.14
N GLU A 277 -16.72 14.60 17.16
CA GLU A 277 -18.13 14.96 17.12
C GLU A 277 -19.03 13.77 16.72
N ASN A 278 -18.48 12.79 15.97
CA ASN A 278 -19.18 11.61 15.46
C ASN A 278 -18.38 10.31 15.74
N PRO A 279 -18.34 9.83 17.00
CA PRO A 279 -17.46 8.73 17.40
C PRO A 279 -17.79 7.38 16.74
N ILE A 280 -19.01 7.22 16.23
CA ILE A 280 -19.44 6.04 15.44
C ILE A 280 -18.93 6.06 13.99
N GLY A 281 -18.28 7.16 13.57
CA GLY A 281 -17.81 7.38 12.22
C GLY A 281 -18.77 8.22 11.38
N LEU A 282 -18.21 8.92 10.40
CA LEU A 282 -18.92 9.69 9.38
C LEU A 282 -19.59 8.78 8.34
N GLY A 283 -19.08 7.56 8.17
CA GLY A 283 -19.60 6.57 7.22
C GLY A 283 -18.92 6.59 5.85
N PHE A 284 -19.29 5.60 5.04
CA PHE A 284 -18.92 5.44 3.64
C PHE A 284 -19.68 6.39 2.71
N ALA A 285 -20.89 6.83 3.10
CA ALA A 285 -21.68 7.77 2.31
C ALA A 285 -21.25 9.24 2.45
N TYR A 286 -20.50 9.59 3.50
CA TYR A 286 -19.99 10.94 3.69
C TYR A 286 -18.78 11.20 2.79
N SER A 287 -18.78 12.32 2.07
CA SER A 287 -17.63 12.73 1.28
C SER A 287 -16.62 13.47 2.16
N LEU A 288 -15.47 12.85 2.42
CA LEU A 288 -14.41 13.44 3.24
C LEU A 288 -13.84 14.73 2.62
N THR A 289 -14.00 14.95 1.30
CA THR A 289 -13.57 16.18 0.62
C THR A 289 -14.19 17.45 1.21
N ASN A 290 -15.32 17.33 1.92
CA ASN A 290 -15.97 18.44 2.61
C ASN A 290 -15.18 18.93 3.83
N LEU A 291 -14.22 18.15 4.31
CA LEU A 291 -13.34 18.49 5.42
C LEU A 291 -11.95 18.97 4.93
N ALA A 292 -11.71 18.95 3.62
CA ALA A 292 -10.46 19.38 3.04
C ALA A 292 -10.32 20.92 3.10
N PRO A 293 -9.17 21.45 3.54
CA PRO A 293 -8.92 22.88 3.69
C PRO A 293 -8.55 23.49 2.34
N TRP A 294 -9.53 23.62 1.45
CA TRP A 294 -9.33 24.11 0.08
C TRP A 294 -8.73 25.51 0.02
N GLU A 295 -8.89 26.29 1.08
CA GLU A 295 -8.33 27.63 1.24
C GLU A 295 -6.81 27.69 1.13
N VAL A 296 -6.11 26.59 1.43
CA VAL A 296 -4.64 26.48 1.29
C VAL A 296 -4.20 26.66 -0.17
N TRP A 297 -5.10 26.47 -1.13
CA TRP A 297 -4.81 26.55 -2.57
C TRP A 297 -5.38 27.80 -3.23
N TYR A 298 -5.94 28.77 -2.50
CA TYR A 298 -6.56 29.96 -3.11
C TYR A 298 -5.58 30.80 -3.94
N GLU A 299 -4.31 30.84 -3.56
CA GLU A 299 -3.26 31.55 -4.30
C GLU A 299 -2.86 30.84 -5.61
N ASN A 300 -3.35 29.61 -5.85
CA ASN A 300 -3.14 28.86 -7.08
C ASN A 300 -4.47 28.28 -7.62
N PRO A 301 -5.27 29.10 -8.33
CA PRO A 301 -6.60 28.70 -8.82
C PRO A 301 -6.60 27.44 -9.70
N ARG A 302 -5.51 27.21 -10.45
CA ARG A 302 -5.36 26.02 -11.29
C ARG A 302 -5.27 24.75 -10.43
N GLU A 303 -4.44 24.78 -9.39
CA GLU A 303 -4.33 23.68 -8.43
C GLU A 303 -5.64 23.49 -7.66
N LEU A 304 -6.31 24.57 -7.27
CA LEU A 304 -7.60 24.49 -6.59
C LEU A 304 -8.66 23.79 -7.47
N ILE A 305 -8.82 24.20 -8.73
CA ILE A 305 -9.78 23.59 -9.66
C ILE A 305 -9.41 22.12 -9.91
N TYR A 306 -8.14 21.85 -10.18
CA TYR A 306 -7.67 20.48 -10.41
C TYR A 306 -7.94 19.59 -9.19
N ARG A 307 -7.51 19.99 -7.99
CA ARG A 307 -7.62 19.18 -6.78
C ARG A 307 -9.06 19.07 -6.26
N SER A 308 -9.85 20.12 -6.36
CA SER A 308 -11.28 20.08 -5.97
C SER A 308 -12.12 19.22 -6.92
N SER A 309 -11.69 19.07 -8.18
CA SER A 309 -12.29 18.11 -9.11
C SER A 309 -11.91 16.66 -8.80
N LEU A 310 -10.82 16.45 -8.04
CA LEU A 310 -10.43 15.12 -7.59
C LEU A 310 -11.14 14.79 -6.28
N ARG A 311 -11.71 13.59 -6.21
CA ARG A 311 -12.13 13.05 -4.93
C ARG A 311 -10.90 12.62 -4.13
N LEU A 312 -10.58 13.39 -3.10
CA LEU A 312 -9.41 13.20 -2.25
C LEU A 312 -9.82 12.77 -0.84
N ASP A 313 -9.55 11.52 -0.50
CA ASP A 313 -9.48 11.07 0.89
C ASP A 313 -8.27 11.73 1.59
N PRO A 314 -8.19 11.74 2.94
CA PRO A 314 -7.19 12.51 3.70
C PRO A 314 -5.72 12.15 3.50
N HIS A 315 -5.29 11.46 2.43
CA HIS A 315 -3.90 11.02 2.21
C HIS A 315 -3.29 10.32 3.44
N ASN A 316 -4.13 9.59 4.17
CA ASN A 316 -3.76 8.75 5.30
C ASN A 316 -4.89 7.73 5.46
N SER A 317 -4.65 6.52 4.97
CA SER A 317 -5.70 5.50 4.96
C SER A 317 -6.14 5.07 6.35
N TYR A 318 -5.31 5.25 7.39
CA TYR A 318 -5.71 4.96 8.77
C TYR A 318 -6.70 5.99 9.30
N ILE A 319 -6.48 7.27 9.00
CA ILE A 319 -7.46 8.33 9.29
C ILE A 319 -8.73 8.11 8.48
N ALA A 320 -8.64 7.67 7.22
CA ALA A 320 -9.83 7.33 6.43
C ALA A 320 -10.62 6.15 7.03
N ILE A 321 -9.96 5.08 7.49
CA ILE A 321 -10.62 3.96 8.19
C ILE A 321 -11.29 4.47 9.47
N LEU A 322 -10.60 5.25 10.29
CA LEU A 322 -11.15 5.84 11.51
C LEU A 322 -12.35 6.75 11.21
N ALA A 323 -12.25 7.60 10.19
CA ALA A 323 -13.31 8.52 9.80
C ALA A 323 -14.56 7.78 9.33
N ARG A 324 -14.39 6.71 8.55
CA ARG A 324 -15.52 5.99 7.95
C ARG A 324 -16.15 4.97 8.89
N THR A 325 -15.32 4.29 9.69
CA THR A 325 -15.78 3.22 10.59
C THR A 325 -15.91 3.65 12.06
N GLY A 326 -15.48 4.86 12.41
CA GLY A 326 -15.51 5.33 13.79
C GLY A 326 -14.52 4.62 14.70
N VAL A 327 -14.56 4.97 15.99
CA VAL A 327 -13.65 4.45 17.01
C VAL A 327 -13.79 2.94 17.16
N LEU A 328 -15.01 2.41 17.10
CA LEU A 328 -15.27 0.98 17.26
C LEU A 328 -14.67 0.13 16.13
N GLY A 329 -14.96 0.50 14.87
CA GLY A 329 -14.40 -0.20 13.71
C GLY A 329 -12.89 -0.11 13.66
N PHE A 330 -12.34 1.08 13.93
CA PHE A 330 -10.90 1.28 13.98
C PHE A 330 -10.23 0.48 15.11
N THR A 331 -10.90 0.31 16.25
CA THR A 331 -10.39 -0.52 17.36
C THR A 331 -10.27 -1.98 16.96
N PHE A 332 -11.30 -2.55 16.31
CA PHE A 332 -11.20 -3.92 15.78
C PHE A 332 -10.07 -4.08 14.77
N PHE A 333 -9.96 -3.13 13.84
CA PHE A 333 -8.87 -3.10 12.86
C PHE A 333 -7.50 -3.02 13.53
N LEU A 334 -7.32 -2.14 14.51
CA LEU A 334 -6.05 -1.95 15.21
C LEU A 334 -5.65 -3.19 16.02
N ILE A 335 -6.58 -3.79 16.77
CA ILE A 335 -6.30 -5.01 17.54
C ILE A 335 -5.96 -6.17 16.58
N PHE A 336 -6.69 -6.31 15.46
CA PHE A 336 -6.35 -7.28 14.42
C PHE A 336 -4.92 -7.09 13.91
N LEU A 337 -4.51 -5.85 13.61
CA LEU A 337 -3.15 -5.58 13.17
C LEU A 337 -2.13 -5.91 14.25
N LEU A 338 -2.29 -5.40 15.47
CA LEU A 338 -1.34 -5.61 16.57
C LEU A 338 -1.16 -7.09 16.89
N THR A 339 -2.25 -7.86 16.94
CA THR A 339 -2.21 -9.31 17.16
C THR A 339 -1.49 -10.02 16.01
N SER A 340 -1.77 -9.65 14.77
CA SER A 340 -1.10 -10.21 13.59
C SER A 340 0.40 -9.93 13.58
N PHE A 341 0.80 -8.70 13.88
CA PHE A 341 2.20 -8.30 14.06
C PHE A 341 2.88 -9.12 15.15
N ALA A 342 2.24 -9.26 16.32
CA ALA A 342 2.79 -10.03 17.43
C ALA A 342 3.02 -11.51 17.06
N ILE A 343 2.07 -12.13 16.34
CA ILE A 343 2.20 -13.52 15.85
C ILE A 343 3.37 -13.64 14.88
N ILE A 344 3.45 -12.77 13.88
CA ILE A 344 4.50 -12.82 12.85
C ILE A 344 5.87 -12.58 13.48
N LEU A 345 6.03 -11.54 14.31
CA LEU A 345 7.28 -11.21 14.97
C LEU A 345 7.74 -12.32 15.94
N LYS A 346 6.81 -12.93 16.68
CA LYS A 346 7.12 -14.08 17.54
C LYS A 346 7.70 -15.23 16.73
N ASN A 347 7.10 -15.54 15.58
CA ASN A 347 7.56 -16.63 14.72
C ASN A 347 8.88 -16.30 14.00
N LEU A 348 9.07 -15.06 13.59
CA LEU A 348 10.33 -14.59 12.99
C LEU A 348 11.53 -14.76 13.94
N LYS A 349 11.33 -14.59 15.26
CA LYS A 349 12.38 -14.81 16.28
C LYS A 349 12.81 -16.27 16.42
N ILE A 350 11.93 -17.22 16.11
CA ILE A 350 12.17 -18.66 16.27
C ILE A 350 12.95 -19.22 15.07
N ILE A 351 12.81 -18.62 13.89
CA ILE A 351 13.42 -19.09 12.65
C ILE A 351 14.94 -18.93 12.72
N LYS A 352 15.66 -20.05 12.87
CA LYS A 352 17.11 -20.09 12.68
C LYS A 352 17.44 -19.92 11.18
N ASN A 353 17.68 -18.67 10.74
CA ASN A 353 18.44 -18.30 9.53
C ASN A 353 17.95 -18.79 8.13
N LYS A 354 16.76 -19.39 7.99
CA LYS A 354 16.37 -20.04 6.72
C LYS A 354 15.09 -19.54 6.03
N ASN A 355 14.15 -18.90 6.72
CA ASN A 355 12.91 -18.46 6.07
C ASN A 355 12.97 -17.00 5.60
N TYR A 356 13.80 -16.75 4.58
CA TYR A 356 13.89 -15.43 3.93
C TYR A 356 12.56 -15.01 3.31
N LEU A 357 11.66 -15.95 3.02
CA LEU A 357 10.37 -15.69 2.39
C LEU A 357 9.42 -14.96 3.34
N LEU A 358 9.28 -15.42 4.58
CA LEU A 358 8.46 -14.73 5.58
C LEU A 358 9.00 -13.33 5.87
N VAL A 359 10.32 -13.17 5.95
CA VAL A 359 10.95 -11.85 6.15
C VAL A 359 10.64 -10.93 4.96
N ALA A 360 10.75 -11.43 3.72
CA ALA A 360 10.44 -10.67 2.52
C ALA A 360 8.96 -10.26 2.46
N LEU A 361 8.04 -11.19 2.72
CA LEU A 361 6.60 -10.92 2.76
C LEU A 361 6.25 -9.88 3.82
N PHE A 362 6.76 -10.04 5.04
CA PHE A 362 6.50 -9.11 6.13
C PHE A 362 7.12 -7.73 5.85
N SER A 363 8.30 -7.67 5.23
CA SER A 363 8.91 -6.39 4.84
C SER A 363 8.11 -5.68 3.74
N ASN A 364 7.59 -6.42 2.76
CA ASN A 364 6.67 -5.87 1.76
C ASN A 364 5.37 -5.35 2.38
N PHE A 365 4.80 -6.09 3.34
CA PHE A 365 3.65 -5.63 4.12
C PHE A 365 3.97 -4.34 4.88
N VAL A 366 5.13 -4.27 5.56
CA VAL A 366 5.57 -3.04 6.26
C VAL A 366 5.74 -1.88 5.28
N ALA A 367 6.25 -2.12 4.06
CA ALA A 367 6.37 -1.08 3.06
C ALA A 367 5.02 -0.42 2.72
N VAL A 368 3.98 -1.23 2.44
CA VAL A 368 2.64 -0.69 2.15
C VAL A 368 1.96 -0.12 3.39
N PHE A 369 2.20 -0.70 4.57
CA PHE A 369 1.73 -0.15 5.86
C PHE A 369 2.28 1.27 6.09
N VAL A 370 3.59 1.48 5.94
CA VAL A 370 4.21 2.81 6.05
C VAL A 370 3.71 3.76 4.95
N PHE A 371 3.54 3.25 3.73
CA PHE A 371 3.07 4.07 2.61
C PHE A 371 1.66 4.62 2.84
N ALA A 372 0.80 3.83 3.49
CA ALA A 372 -0.59 4.16 3.81
C ALA A 372 -0.76 5.28 4.85
N PHE A 373 0.26 5.63 5.63
CA PHE A 373 0.20 6.80 6.53
C PHE A 373 0.15 8.14 5.77
N PHE A 374 0.63 8.16 4.53
CA PHE A 374 0.85 9.40 3.78
C PHE A 374 0.16 9.43 2.42
N ASN A 375 -0.60 8.38 2.09
CA ASN A 375 -1.26 8.24 0.79
C ASN A 375 -2.61 7.53 0.92
N VAL A 376 -3.49 7.81 -0.05
CA VAL A 376 -4.73 7.06 -0.32
C VAL A 376 -4.34 5.70 -0.93
N THR A 377 -4.09 4.73 -0.07
CA THR A 377 -3.48 3.44 -0.40
C THR A 377 -4.48 2.29 -0.29
N LEU A 378 -5.21 2.23 0.83
CA LEU A 378 -6.06 1.09 1.16
C LEU A 378 -7.46 1.19 0.54
N GLU A 379 -7.84 2.37 0.07
CA GLU A 379 -9.13 2.71 -0.55
C GLU A 379 -9.22 2.20 -1.99
N GLY A 380 -8.09 1.86 -2.61
CA GLY A 380 -8.00 1.47 -4.01
C GLY A 380 -7.51 0.04 -4.22
N PRO A 381 -7.94 -0.62 -5.31
CA PRO A 381 -7.48 -1.98 -5.65
C PRO A 381 -5.97 -2.07 -5.86
N TYR A 382 -5.35 -0.99 -6.33
CA TYR A 382 -3.94 -0.97 -6.72
C TYR A 382 -2.98 -1.31 -5.58
N HIS A 383 -3.26 -0.90 -4.34
CA HIS A 383 -2.37 -1.11 -3.20
C HIS A 383 -3.04 -1.80 -2.02
N GLY A 384 -4.34 -1.54 -1.79
CA GLY A 384 -5.10 -2.18 -0.73
C GLY A 384 -5.06 -3.71 -0.85
N VAL A 385 -5.13 -4.24 -2.07
CA VAL A 385 -5.03 -5.68 -2.34
C VAL A 385 -3.71 -6.26 -1.81
N PHE A 386 -2.57 -5.59 -2.07
CA PHE A 386 -1.26 -6.04 -1.60
C PHE A 386 -1.14 -5.98 -0.07
N PHE A 387 -1.71 -4.95 0.57
CA PHE A 387 -1.74 -4.86 2.03
C PHE A 387 -2.36 -6.10 2.66
N TRP A 388 -3.57 -6.47 2.22
CA TRP A 388 -4.30 -7.60 2.78
C TRP A 388 -3.70 -8.96 2.39
N ILE A 389 -3.22 -9.11 1.15
CA ILE A 389 -2.58 -10.34 0.68
C ILE A 389 -1.25 -10.59 1.42
N TRP A 390 -0.36 -9.60 1.52
CA TRP A 390 0.92 -9.78 2.20
C TRP A 390 0.75 -10.11 3.67
N LEU A 391 -0.20 -9.47 4.35
CA LEU A 391 -0.51 -9.79 5.74
C LEU A 391 -1.08 -11.21 5.89
N GLY A 392 -2.04 -11.57 5.04
CA GLY A 392 -2.66 -12.90 5.04
C GLY A 392 -1.63 -14.02 4.84
N ILE A 393 -0.84 -13.94 3.75
CA ILE A 393 0.22 -14.90 3.45
C ILE A 393 1.24 -14.98 4.59
N SER A 394 1.64 -13.84 5.17
CA SER A 394 2.57 -13.82 6.31
C SER A 394 2.02 -14.57 7.52
N LEU A 395 0.73 -14.41 7.86
CA LEU A 395 0.09 -15.14 8.95
C LEU A 395 0.11 -16.66 8.71
N ILE A 396 -0.27 -17.10 7.52
CA ILE A 396 -0.33 -18.54 7.17
C ILE A 396 1.06 -19.15 7.19
N LEU A 397 2.04 -18.49 6.57
CA LEU A 397 3.41 -18.97 6.56
C LEU A 397 3.99 -19.03 7.98
N SER A 398 3.67 -18.05 8.83
CA SER A 398 4.07 -18.03 10.24
C SER A 398 3.51 -19.22 11.04
N GLN A 399 2.31 -19.72 10.69
CA GLN A 399 1.74 -20.92 11.29
C GLN A 399 2.55 -22.17 10.93
N LYS A 400 2.94 -22.29 9.65
CA LYS A 400 3.66 -23.47 9.14
C LYS A 400 5.06 -23.63 9.70
N ILE A 401 5.69 -22.55 10.14
CA ILE A 401 7.05 -22.59 10.71
C ILE A 401 7.11 -23.30 12.07
N LYS A 402 5.99 -23.40 12.80
CA LYS A 402 5.93 -24.07 14.11
C LYS A 402 5.75 -25.59 14.02
N ASN A 403 5.26 -26.09 12.89
CA ASN A 403 5.01 -27.51 12.65
C ASN A 403 6.13 -28.07 11.77
#